data_AF-A0AAN9RZ54-F1
#
_entry.id   AF-A0AAN9RZ54-F1
#
_cell.length_a   1.000
_cell.length_b   1.000
_cell.length_c   1.000
_cell.angle_alpha   90.00
_cell.angle_beta   90.00
_cell.angle_gamma   90.00
#
_symmetry.space_group_name_H-M   'P 1'
#
loop_
_entity.id
_entity.type
_entity.pdbx_description
1 polymer ?
#
loop_
_entity_poly.entity_id
_entity_poly.type
_entity_poly.pdbx_seq_one_letter_code
_entity_poly.pdbx_strand_id
1 'polypeptide(L)'
;MCVRVSAVEGRNSNSIGPVVLVESSGSDPMDSVRNVKIKTSTCKRIVKELHSYEKEVEREAAKTADMKEKGADPYDLKQQENVLAESRMMIPDCRKRLEASLADLKGILAEFQDSCPEIDDAHITILQVQKLFETTQA
;
A
#
# COMPACT_ATOMS: atom_id res chain seq x y z
N MET A 1 -31.95 44.07 39.41
CA MET A 1 -31.93 43.38 40.72
C MET A 1 -30.76 42.40 40.67
N CYS A 2 -29.59 42.66 41.28
CA CYS A 2 -29.26 42.57 42.71
C CYS A 2 -29.68 41.20 43.29
N VAL A 3 -28.87 40.33 43.92
CA VAL A 3 -27.44 40.33 44.33
C VAL A 3 -27.04 38.88 44.74
N ARG A 4 -25.73 38.52 44.62
CA ARG A 4 -24.83 37.70 45.52
C ARG A 4 -25.34 36.40 46.19
N VAL A 5 -24.53 35.36 46.49
CA VAL A 5 -23.27 35.29 47.26
C VAL A 5 -22.48 34.00 46.93
N SER A 6 -21.17 34.12 47.05
CA SER A 6 -20.04 33.20 46.94
C SER A 6 -20.06 31.89 47.76
N ALA A 7 -19.28 30.91 47.30
CA ALA A 7 -18.40 30.12 48.16
C ALA A 7 -17.03 29.98 47.49
N VAL A 8 -16.03 30.65 48.06
CA VAL A 8 -14.60 30.39 47.87
C VAL A 8 -14.15 29.70 49.14
N GLU A 9 -13.67 28.47 49.04
CA GLU A 9 -12.86 27.82 50.06
C GLU A 9 -11.52 27.44 49.44
N GLY A 10 -10.46 27.94 50.06
CA GLY A 10 -9.09 27.76 49.60
C GLY A 10 -8.22 26.97 50.57
N ARG A 11 -7.06 26.57 50.02
CA ARG A 11 -5.85 25.97 50.63
C ARG A 11 -5.94 24.44 50.72
N ASN A 12 -4.98 23.66 50.20
CA ASN A 12 -3.56 23.73 50.51
C ASN A 12 -2.68 22.96 49.48
N SER A 13 -1.40 23.31 49.50
CA SER A 13 -0.23 22.86 48.75
C SER A 13 -0.02 21.34 48.57
N ASN A 14 0.71 21.06 47.49
CA ASN A 14 1.53 19.89 47.16
C ASN A 14 0.91 18.75 46.32
N SER A 15 1.71 18.38 45.31
CA SER A 15 1.73 17.17 44.50
C SER A 15 0.82 17.10 43.26
N ILE A 16 1.50 17.19 42.11
CA ILE A 16 1.23 16.47 40.85
C ILE A 16 -0.18 16.67 40.31
N GLY A 17 -0.30 17.62 39.37
CA GLY A 17 -1.53 17.88 38.64
C GLY A 17 -2.11 16.61 37.96
N PRO A 18 -3.41 16.62 37.67
CA PRO A 18 -4.06 15.49 37.02
C PRO A 18 -3.42 15.26 35.65
N VAL A 19 -3.07 14.00 35.35
CA VAL A 19 -2.83 13.53 33.99
C VAL A 19 -4.10 13.83 33.20
N VAL A 20 -4.08 14.91 32.43
CA VAL A 20 -5.15 15.19 31.48
C VAL A 20 -5.04 14.12 30.40
N LEU A 21 -6.06 13.28 30.31
CA LEU A 21 -6.21 12.32 29.21
C LEU A 21 -6.07 13.09 27.88
N VAL A 22 -5.08 12.68 27.09
CA VAL A 22 -5.00 13.03 25.67
C VAL A 22 -6.08 12.24 24.96
N GLU A 23 -7.25 12.85 24.80
CA GLU A 23 -8.20 12.46 23.77
C GLU A 23 -8.66 13.73 23.04
N SER A 24 -7.96 14.03 21.94
CA SER A 24 -8.52 14.80 20.84
C SER A 24 -7.90 14.27 19.55
N SER A 25 -8.58 13.28 18.99
CA SER A 25 -8.47 12.81 17.62
C SER A 25 -8.65 13.97 16.64
N GLY A 26 -7.55 14.36 16.00
CA GLY A 26 -7.54 15.30 14.89
C GLY A 26 -6.19 15.18 14.20
N SER A 27 -6.08 14.24 13.26
CA SER A 27 -4.94 14.23 12.35
C SER A 27 -4.99 15.51 11.52
N ASP A 28 -3.94 16.33 11.62
CA ASP A 28 -3.84 17.56 10.84
C ASP A 28 -4.03 17.25 9.34
N PRO A 29 -4.86 18.01 8.60
CA PRO A 29 -5.15 17.71 7.19
C PRO A 29 -3.89 17.58 6.32
N MET A 30 -2.82 18.31 6.65
CA MET A 30 -1.53 18.23 5.96
C MET A 30 -0.79 16.90 6.20
N ASP A 31 -0.89 16.33 7.40
CA ASP A 31 -0.27 15.03 7.71
C ASP A 31 -1.01 13.89 7.00
N SER A 32 -2.34 14.01 6.89
CA SER A 32 -3.15 13.06 6.15
C SER A 32 -2.83 13.09 4.64
N VAL A 33 -2.75 14.27 4.00
CA VAL A 33 -2.41 14.36 2.56
C VAL A 33 -0.99 13.87 2.29
N ARG A 34 -0.04 14.15 3.20
CA ARG A 34 1.32 13.61 3.12
C ARG A 34 1.31 12.07 3.15
N ASN A 35 0.49 11.47 4.00
CA ASN A 35 0.34 10.01 4.09
C ASN A 35 -0.24 9.42 2.80
N VAL A 36 -1.22 10.08 2.17
CA VAL A 36 -1.75 9.69 0.85
C VAL A 36 -0.63 9.65 -0.20
N LYS A 37 0.20 10.70 -0.28
CA LYS A 37 1.33 10.75 -1.22
C LYS A 37 2.33 9.61 -0.98
N ILE A 38 2.68 9.37 0.27
CA ILE A 38 3.62 8.29 0.64
C ILE A 38 3.06 6.94 0.21
N LYS A 39 1.81 6.61 0.58
CA LYS A 39 1.20 5.31 0.25
C LYS A 39 0.96 5.14 -1.26
N THR A 40 0.61 6.21 -1.96
CA THR A 40 0.53 6.22 -3.43
C THR A 40 1.90 5.90 -4.05
N SER A 41 2.98 6.52 -3.56
CA SER A 41 4.33 6.25 -4.03
C SER A 41 4.78 4.81 -3.77
N THR A 42 4.39 4.23 -2.63
CA THR A 42 4.63 2.82 -2.29
C THR A 42 3.91 1.90 -3.26
N CYS A 43 2.62 2.13 -3.54
CA CYS A 43 1.86 1.37 -4.54
C CYS A 43 2.56 1.41 -5.91
N LYS A 44 2.94 2.60 -6.38
CA LYS A 44 3.64 2.78 -7.66
C LYS A 44 4.96 2.01 -7.73
N ARG A 45 5.71 1.93 -6.62
CA ARG A 45 6.94 1.12 -6.54
C ARG A 45 6.66 -0.37 -6.65
N ILE A 46 5.71 -0.89 -5.86
CA ILE A 46 5.37 -2.32 -5.89
C ILE A 46 4.84 -2.72 -7.27
N VAL A 47 4.07 -1.84 -7.95
CA VAL A 47 3.65 -2.07 -9.34
C VAL A 47 4.85 -2.22 -10.27
N LYS A 48 5.88 -1.36 -10.16
CA LYS A 48 7.10 -1.49 -10.97
C LYS A 48 7.88 -2.77 -10.67
N GLU A 49 7.94 -3.17 -9.39
CA GLU A 49 8.54 -4.44 -8.97
C GLU A 49 7.81 -5.62 -9.61
N LEU A 50 6.46 -5.65 -9.53
CA LEU A 50 5.63 -6.68 -10.15
C LEU A 50 5.88 -6.79 -11.67
N HIS A 51 5.86 -5.67 -12.40
CA HIS A 51 6.13 -5.66 -13.84
C HIS A 51 7.55 -6.17 -14.17
N SER A 52 8.54 -5.93 -13.30
CA SER A 52 9.89 -6.46 -13.50
C SER A 52 9.91 -7.98 -13.39
N TYR A 53 9.19 -8.55 -12.42
CA TYR A 53 9.07 -10.00 -12.26
C TYR A 53 8.27 -10.64 -13.40
N GLU A 54 7.19 -9.99 -13.85
CA GLU A 54 6.40 -10.47 -15.00
C GLU A 54 7.23 -10.52 -16.28
N LYS A 55 8.05 -9.49 -16.55
CA LYS A 55 8.99 -9.48 -17.68
C LYS A 55 10.04 -10.58 -17.59
N GLU A 56 10.52 -10.90 -16.39
CA GLU A 56 11.45 -12.00 -16.21
C GLU A 56 10.77 -13.35 -16.54
N VAL A 57 9.55 -13.55 -16.05
CA VAL A 57 8.76 -14.74 -16.39
C VAL A 57 8.51 -14.84 -17.91
N GLU A 58 8.22 -13.73 -18.58
CA GLU A 58 8.06 -13.68 -20.04
C GLU A 58 9.34 -14.11 -20.76
N ARG A 59 10.50 -13.57 -20.35
CA ARG A 59 11.81 -13.94 -20.92
C ARG A 59 12.12 -15.42 -20.75
N GLU A 60 11.98 -15.93 -19.53
CA GLU A 60 12.27 -17.33 -19.24
C GLU A 60 11.25 -18.28 -19.92
N ALA A 61 9.99 -17.85 -20.07
CA ALA A 61 8.98 -18.60 -20.81
C ALA A 61 9.29 -18.66 -22.30
N ALA A 62 9.68 -17.53 -22.90
CA ALA A 62 10.09 -17.47 -24.30
C ALA A 62 11.32 -18.35 -24.56
N LYS A 63 12.31 -18.32 -23.67
CA LYS A 63 13.49 -19.18 -23.74
C LYS A 63 13.12 -20.66 -23.61
N THR A 64 12.24 -21.02 -22.69
CA THR A 64 11.75 -22.39 -22.53
C THR A 64 11.02 -22.89 -23.79
N ALA A 65 10.18 -22.03 -24.39
CA ALA A 65 9.45 -22.34 -25.63
C ALA A 65 10.41 -22.54 -26.81
N ASP A 66 11.41 -21.67 -26.97
CA ASP A 66 12.44 -21.77 -28.00
C ASP A 66 13.31 -23.04 -27.84
N MET A 67 13.70 -23.38 -26.60
CA MET A 67 14.41 -24.64 -26.33
C MET A 67 13.57 -25.87 -26.69
N LYS A 68 12.26 -25.83 -26.42
CA LYS A 68 11.33 -26.89 -26.78
C LYS A 68 11.16 -27.02 -28.29
N GLU A 69 11.07 -25.91 -29.01
CA GLU A 69 10.95 -25.88 -30.48
C GLU A 69 12.23 -26.40 -31.16
N LYS A 70 13.40 -26.03 -30.63
CA LYS A 70 14.70 -26.50 -31.12
C LYS A 70 15.02 -27.95 -30.78
N GLY A 71 14.16 -28.63 -30.01
CA GLY A 71 14.37 -30.01 -29.59
C GLY A 71 15.57 -30.17 -28.66
N ALA A 72 15.75 -29.24 -27.72
CA ALA A 72 16.79 -29.33 -26.69
C ALA A 72 16.69 -30.65 -25.90
N ASP A 73 17.82 -31.08 -25.32
CA ASP A 73 17.87 -32.30 -24.52
C ASP A 73 16.88 -32.22 -23.33
N PRO A 74 16.23 -33.33 -22.94
CA PRO A 74 15.29 -33.34 -21.82
C PRO A 74 15.87 -32.81 -20.50
N TYR A 75 17.17 -33.00 -20.23
CA TYR A 75 17.83 -32.48 -19.04
C TYR A 75 17.92 -30.96 -19.06
N ASP A 76 18.36 -30.39 -20.18
CA ASP A 76 18.48 -28.94 -20.36
C ASP A 76 17.11 -28.26 -20.32
N LEU A 77 16.10 -28.87 -20.96
CA LEU A 77 14.72 -28.37 -20.91
C LEU A 77 14.19 -28.40 -19.47
N LYS A 78 14.45 -29.48 -18.73
CA LYS A 78 14.01 -29.60 -17.33
C LYS A 78 14.68 -28.56 -16.44
N GLN A 79 15.96 -28.29 -16.66
CA GLN A 79 16.67 -27.24 -15.93
C GLN A 79 16.05 -25.87 -16.21
N GLN A 80 15.78 -25.56 -17.48
CA GLN A 80 15.15 -24.30 -17.87
C GLN A 80 13.72 -24.14 -17.31
N GLU A 81 12.94 -25.22 -17.27
CA GLU A 81 11.62 -25.23 -16.62
C GLU A 81 11.69 -24.90 -15.12
N ASN A 82 12.72 -25.38 -14.42
CA ASN A 82 12.93 -25.06 -13.01
C ASN A 82 13.23 -23.56 -12.85
N VAL A 83 14.08 -22.99 -13.71
CA VAL A 83 14.36 -21.53 -13.72
C VAL A 83 13.08 -20.73 -13.94
N LEU A 84 12.26 -21.12 -14.92
CA LEU A 84 10.97 -20.48 -15.16
C LEU A 84 10.04 -20.60 -13.94
N ALA A 85 10.00 -21.75 -13.27
CA ALA A 85 9.21 -21.94 -12.06
C ALA A 85 9.69 -21.05 -10.92
N GLU A 86 11.00 -20.95 -10.69
CA GLU A 86 11.59 -20.04 -9.69
C GLU A 86 11.19 -18.58 -9.93
N SER A 87 11.28 -18.11 -11.18
CA SER A 87 10.84 -16.76 -11.56
C SER A 87 9.34 -16.54 -11.29
N ARG A 88 8.49 -17.54 -11.55
CA ARG A 88 7.05 -17.46 -11.29
C ARG A 88 6.72 -17.39 -9.80
N MET A 89 7.52 -18.05 -8.94
CA MET A 89 7.30 -18.08 -7.50
C MET A 89 7.47 -16.71 -6.82
N MET A 90 8.08 -15.73 -7.49
CA MET A 90 8.24 -14.36 -6.97
C MET A 90 6.99 -13.48 -7.11
N ILE A 91 6.13 -13.77 -8.09
CA ILE A 91 4.94 -12.97 -8.39
C ILE A 91 3.91 -12.98 -7.24
N PRO A 92 3.57 -14.14 -6.62
CA PRO A 92 2.55 -14.19 -5.58
C PRO A 92 2.83 -13.30 -4.36
N ASP A 93 4.08 -13.21 -3.88
CA ASP A 93 4.42 -12.36 -2.74
C ASP A 93 4.24 -10.87 -3.09
N CYS A 94 4.71 -10.46 -4.26
CA CYS A 94 4.56 -9.09 -4.73
C CYS A 94 3.09 -8.68 -4.87
N ARG A 95 2.24 -9.58 -5.37
CA ARG A 95 0.80 -9.35 -5.47
C ARG A 95 0.15 -9.17 -4.10
N LYS A 96 0.46 -10.03 -3.14
CA LYS A 96 -0.04 -9.89 -1.76
C LYS A 96 0.38 -8.56 -1.14
N ARG A 97 1.64 -8.16 -1.31
CA ARG A 97 2.14 -6.86 -0.84
C ARG A 97 1.45 -5.68 -1.53
N LEU A 98 1.14 -5.81 -2.82
CA LEU A 98 0.40 -4.81 -3.58
C LEU A 98 -1.05 -4.69 -3.10
N GLU A 99 -1.73 -5.80 -2.84
CA GLU A 99 -3.09 -5.84 -2.29
C GLU A 99 -3.15 -5.16 -0.92
N ALA A 100 -2.21 -5.47 -0.02
CA ALA A 100 -2.12 -4.84 1.28
C ALA A 100 -1.89 -3.31 1.17
N SER A 101 -0.93 -2.90 0.33
CA SER A 101 -0.66 -1.47 0.10
C SER A 101 -1.86 -0.73 -0.52
N LEU A 102 -2.64 -1.41 -1.37
CA LEU A 102 -3.85 -0.85 -1.98
C LEU A 102 -4.99 -0.73 -0.96
N ALA A 103 -5.17 -1.72 -0.09
CA ALA A 103 -6.15 -1.66 1.00
C ALA A 103 -5.84 -0.49 1.94
N ASP A 104 -4.57 -0.33 2.31
CA ASP A 104 -4.08 0.80 3.10
C ASP A 104 -4.36 2.15 2.44
N LEU A 105 -4.11 2.26 1.14
CA LEU A 105 -4.34 3.50 0.39
C LEU A 105 -5.84 3.84 0.33
N LYS A 106 -6.69 2.83 0.07
CA LYS A 106 -8.15 3.01 0.07
C LYS A 106 -8.70 3.41 1.44
N GLY A 107 -8.19 2.81 2.51
CA GLY A 107 -8.61 3.12 3.87
C GLY A 107 -8.40 4.60 4.20
N ILE A 108 -7.24 5.14 3.85
CA ILE A 108 -6.93 6.54 4.09
C ILE A 108 -7.74 7.47 3.19
N LEU A 109 -7.95 7.10 1.91
CA LEU A 109 -8.77 7.91 1.01
C LEU A 109 -10.24 8.03 1.46
N ALA A 110 -10.76 7.05 2.19
CA ALA A 110 -12.12 7.10 2.72
C ALA A 110 -12.32 8.21 3.77
N GLU A 111 -11.24 8.72 4.37
CA GLU A 111 -11.26 9.83 5.33
C GLU A 111 -11.29 11.21 4.65
N PHE A 112 -11.07 11.28 3.33
CA PHE A 112 -11.07 12.52 2.57
C PHE A 112 -12.37 12.71 1.79
N GLN A 113 -12.96 13.89 1.94
CA GLN A 113 -14.18 14.28 1.23
C GLN A 113 -13.92 15.28 0.09
N ASP A 114 -12.81 16.01 0.17
CA ASP A 114 -12.38 16.98 -0.83
C ASP A 114 -11.46 16.35 -1.87
N SER A 115 -11.62 16.72 -3.14
CA SER A 115 -10.69 16.35 -4.20
C SER A 115 -9.52 17.33 -4.24
N CYS A 116 -8.32 16.78 -4.30
CA CYS A 116 -7.08 17.50 -4.55
C CYS A 116 -6.18 16.68 -5.48
N PRO A 117 -5.13 17.27 -6.09
CA PRO A 117 -4.28 16.58 -7.05
C PRO A 117 -3.66 15.29 -6.49
N GLU A 118 -3.32 15.26 -5.20
CA GLU A 118 -2.78 14.08 -4.52
C GLU A 118 -3.78 12.94 -4.41
N ILE A 119 -5.05 13.27 -4.13
CA ILE A 119 -6.15 12.30 -4.03
C ILE A 119 -6.51 11.78 -5.42
N ASP A 120 -6.53 12.65 -6.43
CA ASP A 120 -6.78 12.25 -7.80
C ASP A 120 -5.69 11.30 -8.33
N ASP A 121 -4.41 11.58 -8.04
CA ASP A 121 -3.29 10.69 -8.37
C ASP A 121 -3.40 9.32 -7.66
N ALA A 122 -3.86 9.32 -6.40
CA ALA A 122 -4.11 8.10 -5.66
C ALA A 122 -5.25 7.27 -6.28
N HIS A 123 -6.35 7.92 -6.69
CA HIS A 123 -7.46 7.26 -7.40
C HIS A 123 -7.01 6.66 -8.75
N ILE A 124 -6.24 7.41 -9.54
CA ILE A 124 -5.67 6.90 -10.80
C ILE A 124 -4.80 5.67 -10.53
N THR A 125 -3.95 5.72 -9.51
CA THR A 125 -3.09 4.61 -9.13
C THR A 125 -3.90 3.38 -8.72
N ILE A 126 -4.98 3.55 -7.95
CA ILE A 126 -5.88 2.47 -7.56
C ILE A 126 -6.51 1.82 -8.80
N LEU A 127 -7.03 2.62 -9.73
CA LEU A 127 -7.64 2.11 -10.97
C LEU A 127 -6.64 1.32 -11.81
N GLN A 128 -5.41 1.83 -11.95
CA GLN A 128 -4.33 1.13 -12.65
C GLN A 128 -4.03 -0.23 -12.00
N VAL A 129 -3.92 -0.26 -10.67
CA VAL A 129 -3.65 -1.49 -9.94
C VAL A 129 -4.81 -2.48 -10.04
N GLN A 130 -6.06 -2.03 -9.92
CA GLN A 130 -7.24 -2.90 -10.06
C GLN A 130 -7.30 -3.53 -11.45
N LYS A 131 -7.04 -2.75 -12.50
CA LYS A 131 -6.96 -3.25 -13.88
C LYS A 131 -5.87 -4.31 -14.05
N LEU A 132 -4.73 -4.18 -13.37
CA LEU A 132 -3.68 -5.21 -13.37
C LEU A 132 -4.20 -6.52 -12.74
N PHE A 133 -4.93 -6.44 -11.61
CA PHE A 133 -5.50 -7.62 -10.97
C PHE A 133 -6.55 -8.34 -11.84
N GLU A 134 -7.39 -7.60 -12.56
CA GLU A 134 -8.38 -8.15 -13.49
C GLU A 134 -7.70 -8.86 -14.68
N THR A 135 -6.63 -8.27 -15.23
CA THR A 135 -5.94 -8.82 -16.40
C THR A 135 -5.19 -10.12 -16.06
N THR A 136 -4.74 -10.32 -14.81
CA THR A 136 -4.06 -11.55 -14.40
C THR A 136 -5.00 -12.67 -13.94
N GLN A 137 -6.28 -12.40 -13.68
CA GLN A 137 -7.28 -13.43 -13.32
C GLN A 137 -8.02 -14.02 -14.52
N ALA A 138 -7.87 -13.44 -15.72
CA ALA A 138 -8.41 -13.95 -16.98
C ALA A 138 -7.39 -14.82 -17.72
#